data_AF-A0A972XJM6-F1
#
_entry.id   AF-A0A972XJM6-F1
#
_cell.length_a   1.000
_cell.length_b   1.000
_cell.length_c   1.000
_cell.angle_alpha   90.00
_cell.angle_beta   90.00
_cell.angle_gamma   90.00
#
_symmetry.space_group_name_H-M   'P 1'
#
loop_
_entity.id
_entity.type
_entity.pdbx_description
1 polymer ?
#
loop_
_entity_poly.entity_id
_entity_poly.type
_entity_poly.pdbx_seq_one_letter_code
_entity_poly.pdbx_strand_id
1 'polypeptide(L)'
;MFNRVINRCPGTLASGFKGYSRTCIKRVFNGSKVNHVLPYTSLQSNHNSEDSFEENATRMSISGVQEKFSFIQLKNKIRLTKEGEQGTHILKPIPSVSKNADQMPANEHLTMQIAQQVFGIETAANALIFFGNSDPAYITKRFDVLPGGLKLAQEDFASLAGKSPQTHGTDYKYLGSYWDLFELMRENLPSYKVESLKLFKLLIFNYLFSNGDAHLK
;
A
#
# COMPACT_ATOMS: atom_id res chain seq x y z
N MET A 1 13.60 -26.14 -5.26
CA MET A 1 13.31 -24.86 -5.95
C MET A 1 11.97 -24.97 -6.64
N PHE A 2 10.88 -24.58 -5.98
CA PHE A 2 9.60 -24.38 -6.68
C PHE A 2 9.70 -23.06 -7.45
N ASN A 3 9.94 -23.14 -8.76
CA ASN A 3 10.03 -21.96 -9.62
C ASN A 3 8.60 -21.55 -9.99
N ARG A 4 7.99 -20.62 -9.24
CA ARG A 4 6.63 -20.16 -9.50
C ARG A 4 6.57 -19.54 -10.90
N VAL A 5 5.93 -20.22 -11.85
CA VAL A 5 5.82 -19.74 -13.23
C VAL A 5 4.87 -18.56 -13.27
N ILE A 6 5.40 -17.35 -13.36
CA ILE A 6 4.62 -16.14 -13.57
C ILE A 6 4.20 -16.10 -15.05
N ASN A 7 2.90 -16.16 -15.29
CA ASN A 7 2.29 -16.06 -16.63
C ASN A 7 1.42 -14.79 -16.81
N ARG A 8 1.34 -13.97 -15.76
CA ARG A 8 0.62 -12.69 -15.72
C ARG A 8 1.52 -11.62 -15.12
N CYS A 9 1.35 -10.39 -15.56
CA CYS A 9 2.10 -9.27 -15.00
C CYS A 9 1.75 -9.10 -13.51
N PRO A 10 2.73 -9.14 -12.59
CA PRO A 10 2.45 -9.03 -11.16
C PRO A 10 1.93 -7.67 -10.71
N GLY A 11 1.88 -6.64 -11.58
CA GLY A 11 1.31 -5.33 -11.24
C GLY A 11 0.10 -4.89 -12.07
N THR A 12 -0.27 -5.63 -13.12
CA THR A 12 -1.45 -5.30 -13.95
C THR A 12 -2.35 -6.49 -14.21
N LEU A 13 -1.97 -7.70 -13.81
CA LEU A 13 -2.65 -8.97 -14.07
C LEU A 13 -2.83 -9.34 -15.57
N ALA A 14 -2.28 -8.53 -16.48
CA ALA A 14 -2.25 -8.79 -17.92
C ALA A 14 -1.55 -10.12 -18.22
N SER A 15 -2.14 -10.95 -19.08
CA SER A 15 -1.60 -12.25 -19.47
C SER A 15 -0.36 -12.15 -20.36
N GLY A 16 0.44 -13.22 -20.41
CA GLY A 16 1.58 -13.34 -21.32
C GLY A 16 2.87 -12.69 -20.82
N PHE A 17 2.95 -12.31 -19.54
CA PHE A 17 4.14 -11.69 -18.95
C PHE A 17 4.81 -12.62 -17.94
N LYS A 18 6.16 -12.67 -18.00
CA LYS A 18 7.03 -13.36 -17.02
C LYS A 18 7.55 -12.42 -15.91
N GLY A 19 6.98 -11.23 -15.80
CA GLY A 19 7.44 -10.15 -14.93
C GLY A 19 6.60 -8.90 -15.14
N TYR A 20 7.13 -7.72 -14.83
CA TYR A 20 6.37 -6.48 -14.99
C TYR A 20 6.15 -6.09 -16.45
N SER A 21 4.91 -5.72 -16.79
CA SER A 21 4.54 -5.14 -18.07
C SER A 21 5.09 -3.71 -18.19
N ARG A 22 5.17 -3.18 -19.41
CA ARG A 22 5.60 -1.79 -19.64
C ARG A 22 4.72 -0.79 -18.88
N THR A 23 3.42 -1.06 -18.79
CA THR A 23 2.46 -0.25 -18.03
C THR A 23 2.77 -0.27 -16.54
N CYS A 24 3.03 -1.45 -15.96
CA CYS A 24 3.45 -1.59 -14.56
C CYS A 24 4.76 -0.84 -14.30
N ILE A 25 5.78 -1.05 -15.14
CA ILE A 25 7.08 -0.39 -15.03
C ILE A 25 6.94 1.13 -15.04
N LYS A 26 6.11 1.68 -15.93
CA LYS A 26 5.87 3.12 -16.00
C LYS A 26 5.16 3.65 -14.76
N ARG A 27 4.08 2.98 -14.32
CA ARG A 27 3.21 3.45 -13.23
C ARG A 27 3.84 3.29 -11.85
N VAL A 28 4.35 2.10 -11.55
CA VAL A 28 4.87 1.73 -10.24
C VAL A 28 6.34 2.15 -10.10
N PHE A 29 7.16 1.90 -11.12
CA PHE A 29 8.62 2.03 -11.02
C PHE A 29 9.21 3.18 -11.85
N ASN A 30 8.41 4.19 -12.22
CA ASN A 30 8.86 5.38 -12.97
C ASN A 30 9.66 5.05 -14.25
N GLY A 31 9.29 3.97 -14.95
CA GLY A 31 9.98 3.54 -16.18
C GLY A 31 11.24 2.70 -15.95
N SER A 32 11.68 2.50 -14.71
CA SER A 32 12.86 1.71 -14.39
C SER A 32 12.57 0.21 -14.38
N LYS A 33 13.47 -0.58 -14.95
CA LYS A 33 13.32 -2.05 -15.09
C LYS A 33 13.66 -2.75 -13.77
N VAL A 34 12.83 -2.54 -12.76
CA VAL A 34 12.94 -3.19 -11.45
C VAL A 34 12.60 -4.68 -11.58
N ASN A 35 13.38 -5.53 -10.89
CA ASN A 35 13.10 -6.97 -10.83
C ASN A 35 11.89 -7.22 -9.92
N HIS A 36 11.01 -8.14 -10.32
CA HIS A 36 9.87 -8.57 -9.51
C HIS A 36 10.27 -9.50 -8.36
N VAL A 37 11.54 -9.93 -8.30
CA VAL A 37 12.11 -10.68 -7.19
C VAL A 37 13.12 -9.81 -6.43
N LEU A 38 12.94 -9.72 -5.13
CA LEU A 38 13.82 -9.05 -4.19
C LEU A 38 15.01 -9.93 -3.81
N PRO A 39 16.19 -9.34 -3.57
CA PRO A 39 17.36 -10.05 -3.07
C PRO A 39 17.30 -10.25 -1.54
N TYR A 40 16.11 -10.47 -0.98
CA TYR A 40 15.86 -10.67 0.46
C TYR A 40 15.07 -11.96 0.65
N THR A 41 15.33 -12.69 1.73
CA THR A 41 14.44 -13.76 2.18
C THR A 41 13.30 -13.14 3.00
N SER A 42 12.10 -13.72 2.95
CA SER A 42 10.98 -13.19 3.74
C SER A 42 11.21 -13.39 5.25
N LEU A 43 10.59 -12.53 6.05
CA LEU A 43 10.74 -12.51 7.51
C LEU A 43 10.23 -13.76 8.21
N GLN A 44 9.35 -14.53 7.59
CA GLN A 44 8.84 -15.76 8.19
C GLN A 44 9.89 -16.90 8.24
N SER A 45 11.05 -16.71 7.61
CA SER A 45 11.95 -17.82 7.30
C SER A 45 13.35 -17.78 7.93
N ASN A 46 13.83 -16.68 8.53
CA ASN A 46 15.14 -16.66 9.23
C ASN A 46 15.33 -15.46 10.18
N HIS A 47 15.80 -15.76 11.40
CA HIS A 47 16.15 -14.80 12.47
C HIS A 47 17.34 -13.86 12.19
N ASN A 48 18.13 -14.10 11.13
CA ASN A 48 19.40 -13.36 10.92
C ASN A 48 19.28 -12.07 10.08
N SER A 49 18.10 -11.80 9.48
CA SER A 49 17.83 -10.55 8.73
C SER A 49 16.83 -9.63 9.42
N GLU A 50 16.36 -10.01 10.61
CA GLU A 50 15.33 -9.33 11.40
C GLU A 50 15.76 -7.88 11.71
N ASP A 51 17.00 -7.66 12.13
CA ASP A 51 17.51 -6.32 12.52
C ASP A 51 17.21 -5.22 11.48
N SER A 52 17.48 -5.49 10.19
CA SER A 52 17.31 -4.49 9.14
C SER A 52 15.84 -4.17 8.82
N PHE A 53 14.94 -5.12 9.03
CA PHE A 53 13.51 -4.94 8.82
C PHE A 53 12.83 -4.38 10.07
N GLU A 54 13.22 -4.81 11.27
CA GLU A 54 12.76 -4.26 12.54
C GLU A 54 13.12 -2.78 12.68
N GLU A 55 14.39 -2.43 12.40
CA GLU A 55 14.82 -1.04 12.34
C GLU A 55 14.05 -0.25 11.28
N ASN A 56 13.66 -0.87 10.17
CA ASN A 56 12.92 -0.18 9.13
C ASN A 56 11.44 0.05 9.51
N ALA A 57 10.81 -0.95 10.13
CA ALA A 57 9.44 -0.88 10.63
C ALA A 57 9.29 0.20 11.71
N THR A 58 10.23 0.28 12.65
CA THR A 58 10.22 1.31 13.71
C THR A 58 10.33 2.73 13.16
N ARG A 59 11.01 2.93 12.01
CA ARG A 59 11.11 4.24 11.33
C ARG A 59 9.84 4.62 10.59
N MET A 60 9.02 3.64 10.22
CA MET A 60 7.72 3.90 9.61
C MET A 60 6.69 4.22 10.68
N SER A 61 6.61 5.49 11.07
CA SER A 61 5.46 6.03 11.80
C SER A 61 4.21 6.13 10.91
N ILE A 62 3.82 5.00 10.32
CA ILE A 62 2.58 4.86 9.56
C ILE A 62 1.64 4.01 10.43
N SER A 63 0.38 4.40 10.55
CA SER A 63 -0.61 3.68 11.35
C SER A 63 -1.06 2.36 10.73
N GLY A 64 -1.49 1.41 11.54
CA GLY A 64 -2.07 0.13 11.10
C GLY A 64 -1.42 -1.09 11.77
N VAL A 65 -2.20 -2.17 11.93
CA VAL A 65 -1.82 -3.41 12.63
C VAL A 65 -0.85 -4.26 11.82
N GLN A 66 -0.92 -4.18 10.48
CA GLN A 66 -0.07 -4.96 9.58
C GLN A 66 1.35 -4.38 9.49
N GLU A 67 2.34 -5.28 9.52
CA GLU A 67 3.75 -4.98 9.23
C GLU A 67 3.90 -4.27 7.89
N LYS A 68 4.78 -3.28 7.84
CA LYS A 68 5.07 -2.50 6.65
C LYS A 68 6.49 -1.98 6.70
N PHE A 69 7.09 -1.91 5.52
CA PHE A 69 8.48 -1.52 5.34
C PHE A 69 8.60 -0.45 4.26
N SER A 70 9.49 0.50 4.51
CA SER A 70 9.77 1.65 3.67
C SER A 70 10.89 1.25 2.72
N PHE A 71 10.57 1.32 1.43
CA PHE A 71 11.50 0.97 0.36
C PHE A 71 11.83 2.21 -0.48
N ILE A 72 13.09 2.32 -0.88
CA ILE A 72 13.58 3.32 -1.82
C ILE A 72 13.95 2.67 -3.15
N GLN A 73 13.46 3.26 -4.24
CA GLN A 73 13.86 2.89 -5.58
C GLN A 73 15.03 3.77 -6.03
N LEU A 74 16.14 3.12 -6.40
CA LEU A 74 17.33 3.74 -6.98
C LEU A 74 17.58 3.11 -8.35
N LYS A 75 17.23 3.84 -9.42
CA LYS A 75 17.25 3.33 -10.80
C LYS A 75 16.43 2.03 -10.90
N ASN A 76 17.07 0.94 -11.33
CA ASN A 76 16.47 -0.38 -11.52
C ASN A 76 16.47 -1.24 -10.24
N LYS A 77 16.92 -0.71 -9.09
CA LYS A 77 16.96 -1.44 -7.81
C LYS A 77 15.96 -0.84 -6.83
N ILE A 78 15.37 -1.70 -6.02
CA ILE A 78 14.53 -1.31 -4.88
C ILE A 78 15.02 -2.03 -3.64
N ARG A 79 15.12 -1.31 -2.52
CA ARG A 79 15.65 -1.84 -1.25
C ARG A 79 15.03 -1.13 -0.06
N LEU A 80 15.20 -1.70 1.14
CA LEU A 80 14.88 -1.02 2.39
C LEU A 80 15.57 0.35 2.48
N THR A 81 14.87 1.33 3.02
CA THR A 81 15.46 2.64 3.37
C THR A 81 16.43 2.51 4.54
N LYS A 82 17.49 3.30 4.49
CA LYS A 82 18.44 3.54 5.58
C LYS A 82 18.08 4.83 6.33
N GLU A 83 18.85 5.14 7.37
CA GLU A 83 18.67 6.37 8.14
C GLU A 83 18.84 7.61 7.26
N GLY A 84 17.98 8.61 7.48
CA GLY A 84 17.95 9.84 6.68
C GLY A 84 17.39 9.69 5.26
N GLU A 85 17.04 8.49 4.81
CA GLU A 85 16.51 8.28 3.46
C GLU A 85 14.98 8.36 3.40
N GLN A 86 14.47 9.03 2.37
CA GLN A 86 13.04 9.08 2.10
C GLN A 86 12.59 7.89 1.25
N GLY A 87 11.73 7.05 1.83
CA GLY A 87 11.07 5.95 1.13
C GLY A 87 10.17 6.44 0.01
N THR A 88 10.19 5.72 -1.11
CA THR A 88 9.38 5.97 -2.32
C THR A 88 8.24 4.96 -2.47
N HIS A 89 8.33 3.85 -1.75
CA HIS A 89 7.39 2.74 -1.78
C HIS A 89 7.15 2.22 -0.37
N ILE A 90 5.97 1.64 -0.17
CA ILE A 90 5.62 0.89 1.02
C ILE A 90 5.45 -0.56 0.60
N LEU A 91 6.13 -1.46 1.30
CA LEU A 91 6.03 -2.90 1.13
C LEU A 91 5.27 -3.48 2.32
N LYS A 92 4.28 -4.33 2.05
CA LYS A 92 3.52 -5.10 3.03
C LYS A 92 3.78 -6.59 2.78
N PRO A 93 4.48 -7.29 3.69
CA PRO A 93 4.73 -8.72 3.58
C PRO A 93 3.45 -9.52 3.88
N ILE A 94 3.58 -10.85 3.84
CA ILE A 94 2.65 -11.75 4.53
C ILE A 94 2.71 -11.39 6.03
N PRO A 95 1.58 -11.04 6.67
CA PRO A 95 1.57 -10.74 8.09
C PRO A 95 1.87 -11.98 8.94
N SER A 96 2.45 -11.76 10.11
CA SER A 96 2.76 -12.80 11.10
C SER A 96 1.51 -13.43 11.73
N VAL A 97 0.40 -12.67 11.85
CA VAL A 97 -0.80 -13.12 12.55
C VAL A 97 -2.07 -12.79 11.75
N SER A 98 -2.61 -13.78 11.02
CA SER A 98 -3.95 -13.74 10.42
C SER A 98 -4.37 -15.11 9.87
N LYS A 99 -5.68 -15.37 9.77
CA LYS A 99 -6.20 -16.51 9.01
C LYS A 99 -5.96 -16.27 7.51
N ASN A 100 -5.39 -17.24 6.80
CA ASN A 100 -5.02 -17.11 5.38
C ASN A 100 -4.06 -15.94 5.11
N ALA A 101 -3.13 -15.68 6.04
CA ALA A 101 -2.16 -14.58 5.94
C ALA A 101 -1.40 -14.59 4.59
N ASP A 102 -1.04 -15.77 4.09
CA ASP A 102 -0.32 -15.99 2.83
C ASP A 102 -1.06 -15.44 1.59
N GLN A 103 -2.39 -15.31 1.68
CA GLN A 103 -3.23 -14.75 0.61
C GLN A 103 -3.39 -13.23 0.71
N MET A 104 -3.05 -12.60 1.84
CA MET A 104 -3.32 -11.18 2.07
C MET A 104 -2.64 -10.24 1.05
N PRO A 105 -1.35 -10.42 0.68
CA PRO A 105 -0.74 -9.60 -0.38
C PRO A 105 -1.48 -9.69 -1.72
N ALA A 106 -1.91 -10.90 -2.09
CA ALA A 106 -2.64 -11.14 -3.33
C ALA A 106 -4.06 -10.56 -3.29
N ASN A 107 -4.74 -10.67 -2.15
CA ASN A 107 -6.05 -10.07 -1.92
C ASN A 107 -6.01 -8.55 -2.05
N GLU A 108 -5.06 -7.90 -1.35
CA GLU A 108 -4.89 -6.44 -1.45
C GLU A 108 -4.58 -6.01 -2.88
N HIS A 109 -3.65 -6.70 -3.56
CA HIS A 109 -3.33 -6.40 -4.96
C HIS A 109 -4.55 -6.55 -5.86
N LEU A 110 -5.26 -7.68 -5.81
CA LEU A 110 -6.41 -7.95 -6.67
C LEU A 110 -7.51 -6.91 -6.47
N THR A 111 -7.85 -6.61 -5.21
CA THR A 111 -8.88 -5.61 -4.88
C THR A 111 -8.52 -4.24 -5.45
N MET A 112 -7.26 -3.82 -5.31
CA MET A 112 -6.76 -2.55 -5.86
C MET A 112 -6.77 -2.54 -7.40
N GLN A 113 -6.44 -3.67 -8.05
CA GLN A 113 -6.52 -3.77 -9.51
C GLN A 113 -7.96 -3.73 -10.00
N ILE A 114 -8.91 -4.35 -9.29
CA ILE A 114 -10.34 -4.28 -9.65
C ILE A 114 -10.84 -2.84 -9.48
N ALA A 115 -10.53 -2.19 -8.35
CA ALA A 115 -10.88 -0.79 -8.10
C ALA A 115 -10.41 0.12 -9.24
N GLN A 116 -9.15 0.01 -9.65
CA GLN A 116 -8.58 0.85 -10.70
C GLN A 116 -9.08 0.46 -12.11
N GLN A 117 -8.99 -0.81 -12.49
CA GLN A 117 -9.16 -1.23 -13.89
C GLN A 117 -10.62 -1.41 -14.28
N VAL A 118 -11.48 -1.85 -13.35
CA VAL A 118 -12.90 -2.13 -13.62
C VAL A 118 -13.76 -0.95 -13.22
N PHE A 119 -13.53 -0.42 -12.02
CA PHE A 119 -14.37 0.67 -11.49
C PHE A 119 -13.80 2.05 -11.79
N GLY A 120 -12.55 2.20 -12.24
CA GLY A 120 -11.95 3.51 -12.47
C GLY A 120 -11.87 4.35 -11.19
N ILE A 121 -11.58 3.72 -10.06
CA ILE A 121 -11.30 4.39 -8.78
C ILE A 121 -9.83 4.80 -8.76
N GLU A 122 -9.55 6.00 -8.28
CA GLU A 122 -8.19 6.48 -8.09
C GLU A 122 -7.54 5.69 -6.95
N THR A 123 -6.47 4.97 -7.27
CA THR A 123 -5.74 4.15 -6.31
C THR A 123 -4.25 4.47 -6.37
N ALA A 124 -3.54 4.21 -5.27
CA ALA A 124 -2.09 4.15 -5.31
C ALA A 124 -1.60 3.11 -6.34
N ALA A 125 -0.55 3.44 -7.08
CA ALA A 125 0.05 2.52 -8.04
C ALA A 125 0.72 1.37 -7.28
N ASN A 126 0.33 0.13 -7.58
CA ASN A 126 0.73 -1.03 -6.81
C ASN A 126 1.10 -2.24 -7.68
N ALA A 127 1.80 -3.18 -7.07
CA ALA A 127 2.13 -4.47 -7.66
C ALA A 127 2.34 -5.54 -6.58
N LEU A 128 2.40 -6.79 -7.00
CA LEU A 128 3.08 -7.84 -6.25
C LEU A 128 4.58 -7.82 -6.55
N ILE A 129 5.36 -8.05 -5.51
CA ILE A 129 6.80 -8.31 -5.56
C ILE A 129 7.09 -9.56 -4.73
N PHE A 130 8.11 -10.32 -5.07
CA PHE A 130 8.39 -11.61 -4.44
C PHE A 130 9.72 -11.57 -3.71
N PHE A 131 9.79 -12.16 -2.52
CA PHE A 131 11.06 -12.43 -1.85
C PHE A 131 11.83 -13.53 -2.59
N GLY A 132 13.12 -13.68 -2.29
CA GLY A 132 13.99 -14.70 -2.88
C GLY A 132 13.53 -16.14 -2.62
N ASN A 133 12.76 -16.35 -1.54
CA ASN A 133 12.08 -17.62 -1.24
C ASN A 133 10.70 -17.77 -1.92
N SER A 134 10.33 -16.86 -2.82
CA SER A 134 9.06 -16.80 -3.58
C SER A 134 7.83 -16.33 -2.81
N ASP A 135 7.96 -15.92 -1.56
CA ASP A 135 6.83 -15.35 -0.81
C ASP A 135 6.38 -14.02 -1.43
N PRO A 136 5.07 -13.82 -1.66
CA PRO A 136 4.56 -12.56 -2.16
C PRO A 136 4.57 -11.47 -1.10
N ALA A 137 4.79 -10.23 -1.55
CA ALA A 137 4.53 -9.01 -0.83
C ALA A 137 3.75 -8.05 -1.72
N TYR A 138 2.89 -7.26 -1.11
CA TYR A 138 2.23 -6.15 -1.77
C TYR A 138 3.16 -4.94 -1.72
N ILE A 139 3.41 -4.30 -2.85
CA ILE A 139 4.18 -3.07 -2.90
C ILE A 139 3.36 -1.96 -3.54
N THR A 140 3.33 -0.80 -2.88
CA THR A 140 2.65 0.38 -3.38
C THR A 140 3.62 1.54 -3.47
N LYS A 141 3.53 2.30 -4.55
CA LYS A 141 4.26 3.55 -4.74
C LYS A 141 3.58 4.63 -3.88
N ARG A 142 4.39 5.34 -3.09
CA ARG A 142 3.92 6.48 -2.31
C ARG A 142 3.44 7.60 -3.24
N PHE A 143 2.23 8.08 -3.01
CA PHE A 143 1.63 9.19 -3.74
C PHE A 143 1.88 10.55 -3.06
N ASP A 144 2.34 10.53 -1.80
CA ASP A 144 2.76 11.70 -1.05
C ASP A 144 4.24 12.10 -1.32
N VAL A 145 4.94 11.39 -2.21
CA VAL A 145 6.33 11.70 -2.59
C VAL A 145 6.41 11.97 -4.10
N LEU A 146 6.72 13.20 -4.46
CA LEU A 146 6.83 13.66 -5.85
C LEU A 146 8.21 13.36 -6.47
N PRO A 147 8.32 13.39 -7.81
CA PRO A 147 9.62 13.42 -8.48
C PRO A 147 10.51 14.53 -7.92
N GLY A 148 11.78 14.22 -7.66
CA GLY A 148 12.71 15.14 -7.00
C GLY A 148 12.73 15.06 -5.47
N GLY A 149 11.87 14.25 -4.86
CA GLY A 149 11.91 13.97 -3.42
C GLY A 149 11.10 14.94 -2.56
N LEU A 150 10.33 15.84 -3.16
CA LEU A 150 9.40 16.68 -2.39
C LEU A 150 8.29 15.80 -1.78
N LYS A 151 8.17 15.83 -0.45
CA LYS A 151 7.10 15.17 0.29
C LYS A 151 5.93 16.13 0.48
N LEU A 152 4.75 15.69 0.09
CA LEU A 152 3.49 16.40 0.30
C LEU A 152 2.99 16.16 1.72
N ALA A 153 2.39 17.19 2.33
CA ALA A 153 1.63 17.02 3.55
C ALA A 153 0.37 16.20 3.26
N GLN A 154 0.05 15.26 4.15
CA GLN A 154 -1.10 14.39 4.06
C GLN A 154 -1.73 14.24 5.45
N GLU A 155 -3.05 14.36 5.51
CA GLU A 155 -3.85 14.11 6.70
C GLU A 155 -4.89 13.02 6.39
N ASP A 156 -5.26 12.25 7.41
CA ASP A 156 -6.38 11.32 7.36
C ASP A 156 -7.63 11.91 8.03
N PHE A 157 -8.79 11.25 7.90
CA PHE A 157 -10.03 11.79 8.48
C PHE A 157 -10.01 11.78 10.01
N ALA A 158 -9.23 10.91 10.65
CA ALA A 158 -9.10 10.94 12.11
C ALA A 158 -8.35 12.19 12.57
N SER A 159 -7.25 12.55 11.89
CA SER A 159 -6.54 13.82 12.10
C SER A 159 -7.44 15.03 11.89
N LEU A 160 -8.17 15.07 10.75
CA LEU A 160 -9.09 16.18 10.45
C LEU A 160 -10.24 16.30 11.47
N ALA A 161 -10.68 15.17 12.02
CA ALA A 161 -11.68 15.13 13.10
C ALA A 161 -11.10 15.45 14.49
N GLY A 162 -9.79 15.71 14.60
CA GLY A 162 -9.12 15.91 15.90
C GLY A 162 -9.12 14.67 16.79
N LYS A 163 -9.23 13.47 16.22
CA LYS A 163 -9.31 12.20 16.93
C LYS A 163 -7.93 11.54 17.03
N SER A 164 -7.55 11.17 18.25
CA SER A 164 -6.28 10.53 18.56
C SER A 164 -6.44 9.49 19.67
N PRO A 165 -5.46 8.60 19.88
CA PRO A 165 -5.48 7.68 21.02
C PRO A 165 -5.63 8.38 22.37
N GLN A 166 -5.03 9.56 22.53
CA GLN A 166 -5.06 10.33 23.77
C GLN A 166 -6.42 10.98 24.05
N THR A 167 -7.18 11.29 23.01
CA THR A 167 -8.46 12.00 23.12
C THR A 167 -9.67 11.05 23.08
N HIS A 168 -9.57 9.95 22.32
CA HIS A 168 -10.69 9.09 21.95
C HIS A 168 -10.40 7.60 22.13
N GLY A 169 -9.33 7.25 22.85
CA GLY A 169 -8.94 5.86 23.14
C GLY A 169 -8.33 5.13 21.93
N THR A 170 -7.90 3.90 22.13
CA THR A 170 -7.18 3.11 21.11
C THR A 170 -8.00 2.83 19.84
N ASP A 171 -9.32 2.76 19.98
CA ASP A 171 -10.25 2.49 18.87
C ASP A 171 -10.78 3.75 18.18
N TYR A 172 -10.18 4.93 18.45
CA TYR A 172 -10.59 6.22 17.88
C TYR A 172 -10.82 6.23 16.37
N LYS A 173 -10.05 5.41 15.63
CA LYS A 173 -10.18 5.28 14.17
C LYS A 173 -11.54 4.74 13.72
N TYR A 174 -12.24 4.00 14.59
CA TYR A 174 -13.59 3.47 14.37
C TYR A 174 -14.69 4.38 14.92
N LEU A 175 -14.34 5.42 15.70
CA LEU A 175 -15.31 6.31 16.32
C LEU A 175 -15.73 7.41 15.35
N GLY A 176 -16.48 7.08 14.30
CA GLY A 176 -17.03 8.04 13.34
C GLY A 176 -18.06 7.40 12.42
N SER A 177 -18.72 8.24 11.63
CA SER A 177 -19.73 7.84 10.65
C SER A 177 -19.35 8.31 9.25
N TYR A 178 -19.85 7.66 8.20
CA TYR A 178 -19.65 8.15 6.82
C TYR A 178 -20.19 9.57 6.61
N TRP A 179 -21.22 9.97 7.34
CA TRP A 179 -21.69 11.35 7.34
C TRP A 179 -20.61 12.32 7.81
N ASP A 180 -19.86 11.99 8.87
CA ASP A 180 -18.76 12.80 9.39
C ASP A 180 -17.70 13.05 8.31
N LEU A 181 -17.38 12.05 7.48
CA LEU A 181 -16.41 12.19 6.39
C LEU A 181 -16.90 13.24 5.38
N PHE A 182 -18.17 13.24 5.01
CA PHE A 182 -18.74 14.23 4.09
C PHE A 182 -18.73 15.64 4.69
N GLU A 183 -19.00 15.78 5.99
CA GLU A 183 -18.94 17.08 6.68
C GLU A 183 -17.50 17.61 6.71
N LEU A 184 -16.53 16.77 7.09
CA LEU A 184 -15.10 17.13 7.09
C LEU A 184 -14.63 17.55 5.69
N MET A 185 -15.05 16.83 4.64
CA MET A 185 -14.73 17.22 3.27
C MET A 185 -15.35 18.57 2.89
N ARG A 186 -16.59 18.84 3.32
CA ARG A 186 -17.28 20.10 3.00
C ARG A 186 -16.61 21.29 3.65
N GLU A 187 -16.09 21.13 4.85
CA GLU A 187 -15.37 22.16 5.60
C GLU A 187 -13.95 22.42 5.06
N ASN A 188 -13.25 21.35 4.66
CA ASN A 188 -11.81 21.43 4.37
C ASN A 188 -11.46 21.44 2.86
N LEU A 189 -12.39 21.08 1.96
CA LEU A 189 -12.11 20.97 0.53
C LEU A 189 -12.89 22.00 -0.31
N PRO A 190 -12.20 22.95 -0.98
CA PRO A 190 -12.84 23.85 -1.95
C PRO A 190 -13.52 23.10 -3.10
N SER A 191 -13.04 21.91 -3.46
CA SER A 191 -13.55 21.04 -4.51
C SER A 191 -14.59 20.01 -4.03
N TYR A 192 -15.20 20.23 -2.86
CA TYR A 192 -16.14 19.29 -2.20
C TYR A 192 -17.14 18.63 -3.16
N LYS A 193 -17.79 19.39 -4.04
CA LYS A 193 -18.83 18.87 -4.95
C LYS A 193 -18.35 17.72 -5.85
N VAL A 194 -17.08 17.76 -6.27
CA VAL A 194 -16.50 16.74 -7.15
C VAL A 194 -15.90 15.62 -6.31
N GLU A 195 -15.19 15.94 -5.23
CA GLU A 195 -14.53 14.95 -4.39
C GLU A 195 -15.52 14.09 -3.58
N SER A 196 -16.66 14.64 -3.17
CA SER A 196 -17.70 13.88 -2.44
C SER A 196 -18.27 12.72 -3.27
N LEU A 197 -18.39 12.89 -4.59
CA LEU A 197 -18.80 11.80 -5.49
C LEU A 197 -17.78 10.68 -5.52
N LYS A 198 -16.48 10.99 -5.41
CA LYS A 198 -15.42 9.99 -5.33
C LYS A 198 -15.48 9.22 -4.03
N LEU A 199 -15.70 9.91 -2.90
CA LEU A 199 -15.90 9.25 -1.60
C LEU A 199 -17.12 8.32 -1.66
N PHE A 200 -18.26 8.80 -2.18
CA PHE A 200 -19.46 7.98 -2.30
C PHE A 200 -19.23 6.70 -3.13
N LYS A 201 -18.55 6.83 -4.27
CA LYS A 201 -18.14 5.68 -5.09
C LYS A 201 -17.23 4.71 -4.33
N LEU A 202 -16.29 5.22 -3.53
CA LEU A 202 -15.40 4.42 -2.69
C LEU A 202 -16.17 3.66 -1.59
N LEU A 203 -17.17 4.29 -0.96
CA LEU A 203 -18.01 3.64 0.04
C LEU A 203 -18.81 2.47 -0.54
N ILE A 204 -19.43 2.67 -1.71
CA ILE A 204 -20.14 1.60 -2.43
C ILE A 204 -19.18 0.46 -2.79
N PHE A 205 -17.98 0.79 -3.28
CA PHE A 205 -16.97 -0.22 -3.58
C PHE A 205 -16.59 -1.02 -2.33
N ASN A 206 -16.29 -0.37 -1.21
CA ASN A 206 -15.97 -1.06 0.04
C ASN A 206 -17.09 -1.98 0.51
N TYR A 207 -18.35 -1.58 0.35
CA TYR A 207 -19.50 -2.43 0.64
C TYR A 207 -19.53 -3.68 -0.26
N LEU A 208 -19.40 -3.51 -1.58
CA LEU A 208 -19.42 -4.63 -2.55
C LEU A 208 -18.29 -5.64 -2.32
N PHE A 209 -17.13 -5.17 -1.89
CA PHE A 209 -15.94 -6.01 -1.63
C PHE A 209 -15.82 -6.45 -0.17
N SER A 210 -16.85 -6.18 0.65
CA SER A 210 -16.88 -6.55 2.07
C SER A 210 -15.66 -6.06 2.85
N ASN A 211 -15.17 -4.86 2.54
CA ASN A 211 -14.07 -4.24 3.27
C ASN A 211 -14.58 -3.71 4.63
N GLY A 212 -14.53 -4.58 5.64
CA GLY A 212 -14.97 -4.28 7.00
C GLY A 212 -14.02 -3.38 7.80
N ASP A 213 -12.89 -2.94 7.23
CA ASP A 213 -11.87 -2.12 7.92
C ASP A 213 -11.68 -0.75 7.27
N ALA A 214 -12.68 -0.25 6.53
CA ALA A 214 -12.70 1.09 5.94
C ALA A 214 -12.99 2.18 6.99
N HIS A 215 -12.05 2.38 7.90
CA HIS A 215 -12.12 3.31 9.04
C HIS A 215 -11.61 4.73 8.71
N LEU A 216 -11.53 5.63 9.71
CA LEU A 216 -11.13 7.04 9.51
C LEU A 216 -9.67 7.26 9.06
N LYS A 217 -8.82 6.25 9.17
CA LYS A 217 -7.41 6.29 8.74
C LYS A 217 -7.17 5.56 7.42
#